data_AF-A0A969NZC3-F1
#
_entry.id   AF-A0A969NZC3-F1
#
_cell.length_a   1.000
_cell.length_b   1.000
_cell.length_c   1.000
_cell.angle_alpha   90.00
_cell.angle_beta   90.00
_cell.angle_gamma   90.00
#
_symmetry.space_group_name_H-M   'P 1'
#
loop_
_entity.id
_entity.type
_entity.pdbx_description
1 polymer ?
#
loop_
_entity_poly.entity_id
_entity_poly.type
_entity_poly.pdbx_seq_one_letter_code
_entity_poly.pdbx_strand_id
1 'polypeptide(L)'
;MNLARQYQSEQEALNTLAQKTLKQGGLRYMDTIEGVNKALNRFIARLQTAPRGYSGWFDAVQIQAHDLEQIYQFDERLAEGIPLLREHIGQAIAEIKGEQFETALEALRSMVDGLNQQFDARDELVVMGKQAASPPWPPAGADRWWEHSQ
;
A
#
# COMPACT_ATOMS: atom_id res chain seq x y z
N MET A 1 -14.29 10.77 -2.23
CA MET A 1 -13.80 9.79 -1.22
C MET A 1 -12.41 10.19 -0.78
N ASN A 2 -12.05 10.04 0.50
CA ASN A 2 -10.69 10.35 0.97
C ASN A 2 -9.91 9.03 1.12
N LEU A 3 -9.02 8.73 0.15
CA LEU A 3 -8.20 7.51 0.15
C LEU A 3 -7.40 7.34 1.44
N ALA A 4 -6.79 8.42 1.95
CA ALA A 4 -6.02 8.38 3.19
C ALA A 4 -6.86 7.89 4.37
N ARG A 5 -8.14 8.30 4.47
CA ARG A 5 -9.04 7.82 5.53
C ARG A 5 -9.35 6.33 5.40
N GLN A 6 -9.47 5.82 4.18
CA GLN A 6 -9.71 4.39 3.96
C GLN A 6 -8.48 3.56 4.35
N TYR A 7 -7.28 4.02 3.98
CA TYR A 7 -6.04 3.38 4.42
C TYR A 7 -5.82 3.48 5.94
N GLN A 8 -6.26 4.55 6.60
CA GLN A 8 -6.28 4.63 8.07
C GLN A 8 -7.15 3.53 8.69
N SER A 9 -8.31 3.22 8.09
CA SER A 9 -9.14 2.09 8.54
C SER A 9 -8.40 0.75 8.45
N GLU A 10 -7.61 0.53 7.39
CA GLU A 10 -6.81 -0.69 7.26
C GLU A 10 -5.61 -0.69 8.24
N GLN A 11 -5.06 0.47 8.56
CA GLN A 11 -4.04 0.60 9.61
C GLN A 11 -4.57 0.23 10.99
N GLU A 12 -5.82 0.55 11.31
CA GLU A 12 -6.49 0.08 12.53
C GLU A 12 -6.64 -1.45 12.56
N ALA A 13 -6.94 -2.07 11.41
CA ALA A 13 -6.98 -3.53 11.28
C ALA A 13 -5.58 -4.15 11.47
N LEU A 14 -4.52 -3.53 10.95
CA LEU A 14 -3.13 -3.95 11.17
C LEU A 14 -2.71 -3.84 12.65
N ASN A 15 -3.15 -2.80 13.36
CA ASN A 15 -2.93 -2.72 14.82
C ASN A 15 -3.65 -3.84 15.57
N THR A 16 -4.83 -4.22 15.10
CA THR A 16 -5.57 -5.37 15.66
C THR A 16 -4.81 -6.67 15.44
N LEU A 17 -4.20 -6.87 14.26
CA LEU A 17 -3.30 -8.00 14.00
C LEU A 17 -2.13 -8.00 15.01
N ALA A 18 -1.42 -6.88 15.17
CA ALA A 18 -0.31 -6.76 16.12
C ALA A 18 -0.71 -7.17 17.56
N GLN A 19 -1.84 -6.65 18.03
CA GLN A 19 -2.37 -6.98 19.37
C GLN A 19 -2.72 -8.46 19.50
N LYS A 20 -3.35 -9.06 18.48
CA LYS A 20 -3.71 -10.49 18.48
C LYS A 20 -2.46 -11.37 18.48
N THR A 21 -1.46 -11.04 17.68
CA THR A 21 -0.19 -11.78 17.62
C THR A 21 0.55 -11.72 18.95
N LEU A 22 0.61 -10.55 19.60
CA LEU A 22 1.18 -10.41 20.95
C LEU A 22 0.46 -11.29 21.98
N LYS A 23 -0.88 -11.25 21.99
CA LYS A 23 -1.71 -12.06 22.91
C LYS A 23 -1.51 -13.56 22.72
N GLN A 24 -1.04 -14.00 21.54
CA GLN A 24 -0.76 -15.39 21.23
C GLN A 24 0.72 -15.77 21.44
N GLY A 25 1.53 -14.88 22.02
CA GLY A 25 2.95 -15.15 22.30
C GLY A 25 3.87 -14.97 21.08
N GLY A 26 3.37 -14.38 20.00
CA GLY A 26 4.09 -14.18 18.74
C GLY A 26 5.11 -13.03 18.75
N LEU A 27 5.89 -12.88 19.84
CA LEU A 27 6.86 -11.77 19.98
C LEU A 27 7.89 -11.74 18.84
N ARG A 28 8.28 -12.92 18.32
CA ARG A 28 9.21 -13.03 17.18
C ARG A 28 8.74 -12.32 15.91
N TYR A 29 7.44 -12.10 15.76
CA TYR A 29 6.84 -11.49 14.57
C TYR A 29 6.63 -9.97 14.70
N MET A 30 6.91 -9.40 15.88
CA MET A 30 6.61 -8.00 16.15
C MET A 30 7.45 -7.04 15.33
N ASP A 31 8.73 -7.35 15.12
CA ASP A 31 9.60 -6.49 14.31
C ASP A 31 9.07 -6.37 12.87
N THR A 32 8.67 -7.51 12.27
CA THR A 32 8.03 -7.54 10.95
C THR A 32 6.75 -6.70 10.92
N ILE A 33 5.83 -6.93 11.86
CA ILE A 33 4.54 -6.21 11.93
C ILE A 33 4.75 -4.71 12.13
N GLU A 34 5.66 -4.30 13.01
CA GLU A 34 6.02 -2.89 13.22
C GLU A 34 6.63 -2.28 11.97
N GLY A 35 7.48 -3.02 11.26
CA GLY A 35 8.03 -2.62 9.97
C GLY A 35 6.92 -2.31 8.96
N VAL A 36 5.95 -3.22 8.79
CA VAL A 36 4.77 -3.02 7.93
C VAL A 36 3.98 -1.78 8.37
N ASN A 37 3.71 -1.63 9.67
CA ASN A 37 2.98 -0.49 10.22
C ASN A 37 3.68 0.85 9.93
N LYS A 38 5.00 0.91 10.10
CA LYS A 38 5.81 2.11 9.77
C LYS A 38 5.74 2.43 8.28
N ALA A 39 5.84 1.43 7.40
CA ALA A 39 5.75 1.62 5.96
C ALA A 39 4.35 2.09 5.51
N LEU A 40 3.28 1.56 6.11
CA LEU A 40 1.90 1.99 5.84
C LEU A 40 1.65 3.42 6.34
N ASN A 41 2.11 3.75 7.54
CA ASN A 41 1.99 5.11 8.09
C ASN A 41 2.71 6.15 7.23
N ARG A 42 3.91 5.83 6.72
CA ARG A 42 4.64 6.68 5.79
C ARG A 42 3.81 6.93 4.52
N PHE A 43 3.24 5.89 3.93
CA PHE A 43 2.37 6.00 2.76
C PHE A 43 1.13 6.87 3.04
N ILE A 44 0.43 6.63 4.15
CA ILE A 44 -0.74 7.43 4.55
C ILE A 44 -0.38 8.90 4.75
N ALA A 45 0.73 9.19 5.44
CA ALA A 45 1.19 10.55 5.66
C ALA A 45 1.44 11.26 4.32
N ARG A 46 2.10 10.58 3.38
CA ARG A 46 2.35 11.11 2.02
C ARG A 46 1.07 11.34 1.24
N LEU A 47 0.07 10.44 1.32
CA LEU A 47 -1.24 10.66 0.73
C LEU A 47 -1.94 11.92 1.27
N GLN A 48 -1.76 12.25 2.54
CA GLN A 48 -2.38 13.43 3.17
C GLN A 48 -1.70 14.73 2.78
N THR A 49 -0.37 14.70 2.62
CA THR A 49 0.46 15.85 2.30
C THR A 49 0.71 16.04 0.81
N ALA A 50 0.36 15.05 -0.02
CA ALA A 50 0.46 15.12 -1.47
C ALA A 50 -0.18 16.44 -1.95
N PRO A 51 0.54 17.26 -2.73
CA PRO A 51 0.01 18.52 -3.22
C PRO A 51 -1.34 18.30 -3.92
N ARG A 52 -2.41 18.86 -3.34
CA ARG A 52 -3.76 18.81 -3.93
C ARG A 52 -3.84 19.84 -5.05
N GLY A 53 -3.21 19.53 -6.17
CA GLY A 53 -3.19 20.37 -7.37
C GLY A 53 -2.00 21.32 -7.42
N TYR A 54 -1.26 21.23 -8.52
CA TYR A 54 -0.90 22.25 -9.52
C TYR A 54 -0.76 23.74 -9.20
N SER A 55 -0.89 24.17 -7.95
CA SER A 55 -1.00 25.57 -7.56
C SER A 55 0.30 26.37 -7.70
N GLY A 56 1.43 25.72 -8.02
CA GLY A 56 2.71 26.40 -8.28
C GLY A 56 3.41 26.02 -9.58
N TRP A 57 2.78 25.22 -10.47
CA TRP A 57 3.49 24.52 -11.56
C TRP A 57 2.95 24.78 -12.98
N PHE A 58 1.91 25.61 -13.12
CA PHE A 58 1.35 25.96 -14.45
C PHE A 58 2.19 26.97 -15.24
N ASP A 59 3.39 27.36 -14.78
CA ASP A 59 4.22 28.37 -15.45
C ASP A 59 5.46 27.80 -16.17
N ALA A 60 5.66 26.47 -16.27
CA ALA A 60 6.85 25.97 -16.97
C ALA A 60 6.77 24.63 -17.75
N VAL A 61 5.77 23.77 -17.56
CA VAL A 61 5.72 22.51 -18.33
C VAL A 61 4.30 22.21 -18.78
N GLN A 62 4.09 22.15 -20.10
CA GLN A 62 2.86 21.64 -20.70
C GLN A 62 2.71 20.16 -20.33
N ILE A 63 1.95 19.88 -19.28
CA ILE A 63 1.44 18.54 -19.03
C ILE A 63 0.44 18.22 -20.14
N GLN A 64 0.70 17.13 -20.84
CA GLN A 64 -0.09 16.71 -21.98
C GLN A 64 -1.23 15.79 -21.51
N ALA A 65 -2.25 15.59 -22.35
CA ALA A 65 -3.39 14.72 -22.01
C ALA A 65 -2.97 13.30 -21.58
N HIS A 66 -1.83 12.79 -22.09
CA HIS A 66 -1.30 11.47 -21.75
C HIS A 66 -0.71 11.39 -20.32
N ASP A 67 -0.26 12.50 -19.75
CA ASP A 67 0.25 12.54 -18.37
C ASP A 67 -0.92 12.53 -17.37
N LEU A 68 -2.02 13.21 -17.70
CA LEU A 68 -3.24 13.18 -16.90
C LEU A 68 -3.84 11.76 -16.83
N GLU A 69 -3.90 11.07 -17.97
CA GLU A 69 -4.36 9.67 -18.04
C GLU A 69 -3.53 8.75 -17.12
N GLN A 70 -2.20 8.90 -17.12
CA GLN A 70 -1.34 8.11 -16.22
C GLN A 70 -1.59 8.44 -14.74
N ILE A 71 -1.81 9.71 -14.38
CA ILE A 71 -2.16 10.08 -13.00
C ILE A 71 -3.48 9.43 -12.57
N TYR A 72 -4.49 9.41 -13.46
CA TYR A 72 -5.75 8.73 -13.17
C TYR A 72 -5.55 7.23 -12.93
N GLN A 73 -4.74 6.56 -13.76
CA GLN A 73 -4.41 5.14 -13.56
C GLN A 73 -3.67 4.89 -12.24
N PHE A 74 -2.78 5.79 -11.82
CA PHE A 74 -2.16 5.70 -10.50
C PHE A 74 -3.20 5.83 -9.38
N ASP A 75 -4.09 6.82 -9.45
CA ASP A 75 -5.12 7.04 -8.44
C ASP A 75 -6.11 5.86 -8.36
N GLU A 76 -6.44 5.22 -9.49
CA GLU A 76 -7.24 3.98 -9.56
C GLU A 76 -6.54 2.80 -8.87
N ARG A 77 -5.26 2.54 -9.17
CA ARG A 77 -4.49 1.49 -8.51
C ARG A 77 -4.38 1.74 -7.00
N LEU A 78 -4.16 2.98 -6.57
CA LEU A 78 -4.17 3.33 -5.15
C LEU A 78 -5.54 3.08 -4.50
N ALA A 79 -6.65 3.16 -5.24
CA ALA A 79 -7.96 2.80 -4.73
C ALA A 79 -8.14 1.26 -4.64
N GLU A 80 -7.70 0.53 -5.66
CA GLU A 80 -7.70 -0.95 -5.69
C GLU A 80 -6.81 -1.57 -4.60
N GLY A 81 -5.81 -0.83 -4.13
CA GLY A 81 -4.93 -1.28 -3.04
C GLY A 81 -5.63 -1.45 -1.69
N ILE A 82 -6.77 -0.78 -1.48
CA ILE A 82 -7.52 -0.87 -0.22
C ILE A 82 -8.09 -2.27 -0.02
N PRO A 83 -8.92 -2.83 -0.93
CA PRO A 83 -9.44 -4.19 -0.76
C PRO A 83 -8.33 -5.25 -0.72
N LEU A 84 -7.24 -5.09 -1.48
CA LEU A 84 -6.10 -6.01 -1.44
C LEU A 84 -5.37 -5.98 -0.09
N LEU A 85 -5.08 -4.78 0.44
CA LEU A 85 -4.46 -4.65 1.76
C LEU A 85 -5.33 -5.28 2.85
N ARG A 86 -6.65 -5.05 2.79
CA ARG A 86 -7.61 -5.67 3.71
C ARG A 86 -7.56 -7.19 3.65
N GLU A 87 -7.49 -7.75 2.45
CA GLU A 87 -7.39 -9.19 2.25
C GLU A 87 -6.13 -9.77 2.91
N HIS A 88 -4.96 -9.18 2.67
CA HIS A 88 -3.71 -9.63 3.30
C HIS A 88 -3.72 -9.52 4.82
N ILE A 89 -4.29 -8.45 5.37
CA ILE A 89 -4.46 -8.32 6.83
C ILE A 89 -5.38 -9.44 7.34
N GLY A 90 -6.48 -9.71 6.62
CA GLY A 90 -7.41 -10.80 6.95
C GLY A 90 -6.75 -12.18 6.94
N GLN A 91 -5.94 -12.47 5.92
CA GLN A 91 -5.17 -13.72 5.80
C GLN A 91 -4.16 -13.85 6.95
N ALA A 92 -3.37 -12.81 7.23
CA ALA A 92 -2.44 -12.84 8.36
C ALA A 92 -3.17 -13.04 9.70
N ILE A 93 -4.38 -12.49 9.87
CA ILE A 93 -5.21 -12.73 11.06
C ILE A 93 -5.72 -14.17 11.15
N ALA A 94 -6.09 -14.79 10.03
CA ALA A 94 -6.52 -16.19 9.99
C ALA A 94 -5.36 -17.13 10.35
N GLU A 95 -4.15 -16.80 9.91
CA GLU A 95 -2.96 -17.62 10.06
C GLU A 95 -2.17 -17.39 11.35
N ILE A 96 -2.60 -16.54 12.30
CA ILE A 96 -1.77 -16.21 13.50
C ILE A 96 -1.27 -17.45 14.26
N LYS A 97 -2.03 -18.56 14.24
CA LYS A 97 -1.64 -19.85 14.85
C LYS A 97 -1.15 -20.90 13.84
N GLY A 98 -1.26 -20.59 12.55
CA GLY A 98 -0.92 -21.47 11.46
C GLY A 98 0.56 -21.41 11.10
N GLU A 99 1.00 -22.41 10.35
CA GLU A 99 2.37 -22.50 9.85
C GLU A 99 2.66 -21.43 8.78
N GLN A 100 1.61 -20.86 8.16
CA GLN A 100 1.71 -19.87 7.10
C GLN A 100 1.76 -18.43 7.60
N PHE A 101 1.81 -18.20 8.92
CA PHE A 101 1.77 -16.85 9.46
C PHE A 101 2.92 -15.97 8.97
N GLU A 102 4.13 -16.54 8.93
CA GLU A 102 5.33 -15.83 8.50
C GLU A 102 5.23 -15.42 7.03
N THR A 103 4.84 -16.36 6.17
CA THR A 103 4.60 -16.13 4.75
C THR A 103 3.49 -15.10 4.51
N ALA A 104 2.42 -15.12 5.31
CA ALA A 104 1.35 -14.12 5.24
C ALA A 104 1.83 -12.71 5.65
N LEU A 105 2.72 -12.60 6.63
CA LEU A 105 3.34 -11.33 7.01
C LEU A 105 4.29 -10.79 5.93
N GLU A 106 5.04 -11.66 5.27
CA GLU A 106 5.91 -11.29 4.14
C GLU A 106 5.09 -10.81 2.93
N ALA A 107 3.96 -11.46 2.64
CA ALA A 107 3.03 -11.02 1.60
C ALA A 107 2.45 -9.64 1.91
N LEU A 108 1.98 -9.44 3.15
CA LEU A 108 1.48 -8.16 3.63
C LEU A 108 2.56 -7.06 3.56
N ARG A 109 3.81 -7.40 3.89
CA ARG A 109 4.93 -6.47 3.76
C ARG A 109 5.16 -6.06 2.31
N SER A 110 5.21 -7.03 1.41
CA SER A 110 5.43 -6.80 -0.02
C SER A 110 4.31 -5.96 -0.64
N MET A 111 3.06 -6.20 -0.23
CA MET A 111 1.89 -5.38 -0.60
C MET A 111 2.06 -3.91 -0.19
N VAL A 112 2.43 -3.64 1.07
CA VAL A 112 2.63 -2.26 1.56
C VAL A 112 3.83 -1.58 0.89
N ASP A 113 4.90 -2.33 0.60
CA ASP A 113 6.04 -1.78 -0.14
C ASP A 113 5.66 -1.41 -1.57
N GLY A 114 4.86 -2.22 -2.27
CA GLY A 114 4.38 -1.87 -3.61
C GLY A 114 3.39 -0.71 -3.63
N LEU A 115 2.58 -0.50 -2.58
CA LEU A 115 1.79 0.74 -2.43
C LEU A 115 2.68 1.98 -2.36
N ASN A 116 3.79 1.90 -1.60
CA ASN A 116 4.76 2.99 -1.53
C ASN A 116 5.39 3.24 -2.91
N GLN A 117 5.76 2.19 -3.64
CA GLN A 117 6.34 2.30 -4.99
C GLN A 117 5.38 2.92 -6.01
N GLN A 118 4.09 2.56 -5.97
CA GLN A 118 3.08 3.18 -6.84
C GLN A 118 2.94 4.67 -6.53
N PHE A 119 2.97 5.05 -5.25
CA PHE A 119 2.97 6.45 -4.86
C PHE A 119 4.26 7.17 -5.32
N ASP A 120 5.42 6.55 -5.18
CA ASP A 120 6.70 7.11 -5.66
C ASP A 120 6.65 7.39 -7.17
N ALA A 121 6.19 6.42 -7.97
CA ALA A 121 6.05 6.60 -9.42
C ALA A 121 5.07 7.73 -9.78
N ARG A 122 3.96 7.85 -9.05
CA ARG A 122 3.02 8.97 -9.20
C ARG A 122 3.67 10.30 -8.87
N ASP A 123 4.41 10.37 -7.75
CA ASP A 123 5.06 11.60 -7.28
C ASP A 123 6.17 12.05 -8.24
N GLU A 124 6.95 11.11 -8.79
CA GLU A 124 7.93 11.40 -9.84
C GLU A 124 7.30 11.98 -11.11
N LEU A 125 6.18 11.42 -11.56
CA LEU A 125 5.44 11.92 -12.72
C LEU A 125 4.95 13.35 -12.47
N VAL A 126 4.40 13.60 -11.28
CA VAL A 126 3.84 14.89 -10.88
C VAL A 126 4.92 15.96 -10.64
N VAL A 127 6.04 15.60 -10.02
CA VAL A 127 7.10 16.53 -9.58
C VAL A 127 8.20 16.71 -10.61
N MET A 128 8.42 15.76 -11.53
CA MET A 128 9.50 15.84 -12.51
C MET A 128 9.01 15.93 -13.96
N GLY A 129 7.71 15.71 -14.23
CA GLY A 129 7.19 15.61 -15.60
C GLY A 129 7.84 14.46 -16.39
N LYS A 130 8.45 13.50 -15.68
CA LYS A 130 9.08 12.33 -16.27
C LYS A 130 8.07 11.20 -16.24
N GLN A 131 7.84 10.58 -17.40
CA GLN A 131 7.10 9.32 -17.46
C GLN A 131 7.83 8.30 -16.59
N ALA A 132 7.25 7.96 -15.44
CA ALA A 132 7.75 6.91 -14.58
C ALA A 132 7.19 5.57 -15.07
N ALA A 133 8.03 4.54 -15.12
CA ALA A 133 7.54 3.20 -15.36
C ALA A 133 6.57 2.84 -14.24
N SER A 134 5.31 2.63 -14.59
CA SER A 134 4.30 2.12 -13.66
C SER A 134 4.79 0.79 -13.07
N PRO A 135 4.94 0.67 -11.74
CA PRO A 135 5.20 -0.63 -11.13
C PRO A 135 4.08 -1.61 -11.50
N PRO A 136 4.36 -2.92 -11.56
CA PRO A 136 3.33 -3.91 -11.79
C PRO A 136 2.20 -3.78 -10.77
N TRP A 137 0.98 -4.00 -11.22
CA TRP A 137 -0.22 -4.00 -10.40
C TRP A 137 -1.01 -5.30 -10.64
N PRO A 138 -1.44 -6.01 -9.58
CA PRO A 138 -1.33 -5.64 -8.17
C PRO A 138 0.12 -5.74 -7.65
N PRO A 139 0.44 -5.13 -6.48
CA PRO A 139 1.78 -5.17 -5.89
C PRO A 139 2.30 -6.58 -5.74
N ALA A 140 3.62 -6.78 -5.83
CA ALA A 140 4.21 -8.09 -5.57
C ALA A 140 3.75 -8.63 -4.20
N GLY A 141 3.26 -9.87 -4.19
CA GLY A 141 2.70 -10.51 -3.00
C GLY A 141 1.17 -10.38 -2.89
N ALA A 142 0.54 -9.58 -3.76
CA ALA A 142 -0.91 -9.52 -3.96
C ALA A 142 -1.46 -10.63 -4.86
N ASP A 143 -0.57 -11.31 -5.56
CA ASP A 143 -0.84 -12.41 -6.46
C ASP A 143 -0.64 -13.79 -5.76
N ARG A 144 -1.69 -14.62 -5.83
CA ARG A 144 -1.68 -16.10 -5.71
C ARG A 144 -1.61 -16.80 -4.34
N TRP A 145 -2.35 -16.35 -3.31
CA TRP A 145 -2.59 -17.22 -2.12
C TRP A 145 -3.80 -18.17 -2.27
N TRP A 146 -4.82 -17.80 -3.07
CA TRP A 146 -6.01 -18.65 -3.30
C TRP A 146 -5.82 -19.77 -4.34
N GLU A 147 -4.79 -19.69 -5.21
CA GLU A 147 -4.53 -20.76 -6.20
C GLU A 147 -3.89 -22.01 -5.59
N HIS A 148 -3.26 -21.90 -4.42
CA HIS A 148 -2.47 -22.98 -3.80
C HIS A 148 -3.13 -23.57 -2.54
N SER A 149 -4.37 -23.19 -2.24
CA SER A 149 -5.12 -23.63 -1.06
C SER A 149 -6.19 -24.69 -1.38
N GLN A 150 -5.95 -25.58 -2.36
CA GLN A 150 -6.79 -26.75 -2.68
C GLN A 150 -6.26 -28.01 -1.99
#